data_AF-A0A3D1A7I3-F1
#
_entry.id   AF-A0A3D1A7I3-F1
#
_cell.length_a   1.000
_cell.length_b   1.000
_cell.length_c   1.000
_cell.angle_alpha   90.00
_cell.angle_beta   90.00
_cell.angle_gamma   90.00
#
_symmetry.space_group_name_H-M   'P 1'
#
loop_
_entity.id
_entity.type
_entity.pdbx_description
1 polymer ?
#
loop_
_entity_poly.entity_id
_entity_poly.type
_entity_poly.pdbx_seq_one_letter_code
_entity_poly.pdbx_strand_id
1 'polypeptide(L)'
;MRTFLIALLMTGLSGTAPAADFADLQRLDARQVSEAGAPAAPAAEKWAVSYQLDGMLNIREGRIILNTPDGRLFTLELDPALARKYDGSVVAVEGKVMQADDRETLKVESIAPYTPPVKPEVTAYDPLQRRISVLSDEDAAMRVQNVRWHKARAGEFDWATAAVRPSFIKDIYLIKQPFPPEALAAHSLLLFTFDPGGLTDAGGNEAYGLVLSIEARQKVGQAYNPLAGMKNTYNIIWTLSTWEDYARRSVKVMNKRLIPYKLAGFSMPQKSWLVRETLRQAGVNRDGEFYHTVTNNCTNNLLILMNRALPETRRIPMWDVPYSVYNISATMPLFVPGYLQGKGLLGPELREVTLINLYLPLP
;
A
#
# COMPACT_ATOMS: atom_id res chain seq x y z
N MET A 1 -36.68 -17.23 -42.99
CA MET A 1 -35.22 -17.46 -42.92
C MET A 1 -34.56 -16.08 -43.03
N ARG A 2 -33.70 -15.70 -42.05
CA ARG A 2 -32.89 -14.46 -42.00
C ARG A 2 -33.68 -13.16 -41.74
N THR A 3 -33.39 -12.27 -40.80
CA THR A 3 -32.38 -12.14 -39.73
C THR A 3 -32.94 -11.08 -38.76
N PHE A 4 -32.89 -11.31 -37.45
CA PHE A 4 -33.19 -10.28 -36.44
C PHE A 4 -32.05 -9.26 -36.43
N LEU A 5 -32.34 -7.99 -36.71
CA LEU A 5 -31.41 -6.88 -36.53
C LEU A 5 -31.83 -6.13 -35.26
N ILE A 6 -31.18 -6.43 -34.13
CA ILE A 6 -31.31 -5.64 -32.90
C ILE A 6 -30.42 -4.42 -33.08
N ALA A 7 -31.04 -3.27 -33.33
CA ALA A 7 -30.38 -1.97 -33.26
C ALA A 7 -30.18 -1.62 -31.78
N LEU A 8 -28.93 -1.72 -31.31
CA LEU A 8 -28.54 -1.24 -29.98
C LEU A 8 -28.35 0.28 -30.07
N LEU A 9 -29.35 1.05 -29.61
CA LEU A 9 -29.20 2.49 -29.37
C LEU A 9 -28.18 2.70 -28.24
N MET A 10 -26.95 3.07 -28.60
CA MET A 10 -25.98 3.65 -27.68
C MET A 10 -26.43 5.09 -27.36
N THR A 11 -27.22 5.28 -26.32
CA THR A 11 -27.42 6.61 -25.73
C THR A 11 -26.14 7.02 -25.02
N GLY A 12 -25.47 8.03 -25.55
CA GLY A 12 -24.26 8.61 -24.97
C GLY A 12 -24.50 9.16 -23.57
N LEU A 13 -23.75 8.63 -22.60
CA LEU A 13 -23.54 9.28 -21.31
C LEU A 13 -22.43 10.32 -21.48
N SER A 14 -22.74 11.43 -22.12
CA SER A 14 -21.96 12.67 -22.00
C SER A 14 -22.39 13.40 -20.73
N GLY A 15 -21.99 12.86 -19.58
CA GLY A 15 -22.04 13.56 -18.30
C GLY A 15 -20.63 14.03 -17.97
N THR A 16 -20.32 15.29 -18.23
CA THR A 16 -19.15 15.94 -17.63
C THR A 16 -19.37 15.97 -16.13
N ALA A 17 -18.62 15.18 -15.38
CA ALA A 17 -18.61 15.25 -13.92
C ALA A 17 -18.29 16.70 -13.49
N PRO A 18 -19.01 17.27 -12.52
CA PRO A 18 -18.64 18.57 -11.98
C PRO A 18 -17.22 18.48 -11.44
N ALA A 19 -16.35 19.40 -11.88
CA ALA A 19 -15.04 19.60 -11.27
C ALA A 19 -15.24 19.84 -9.76
N ALA A 20 -14.39 19.22 -8.94
CA ALA A 20 -14.47 19.34 -7.50
C ALA A 20 -14.50 20.81 -7.07
N ASP A 21 -15.42 21.14 -6.16
CA ASP A 21 -15.41 22.42 -5.45
C ASP A 21 -14.30 22.36 -4.40
N PHE A 22 -13.21 23.06 -4.69
CA PHE A 22 -12.06 23.19 -3.81
C PHE A 22 -12.18 24.39 -2.86
N ALA A 23 -13.34 25.06 -2.79
CA ALA A 23 -13.49 26.27 -1.97
C ALA A 23 -13.17 26.04 -0.48
N ASP A 24 -13.31 24.82 0.03
CA ASP A 24 -12.95 24.47 1.42
C ASP A 24 -11.44 24.25 1.62
N LEU A 25 -10.72 23.83 0.57
CA LEU A 25 -9.25 23.63 0.60
C LEU A 25 -8.49 24.89 0.16
N GLN A 26 -9.10 25.72 -0.68
CA GLN A 26 -8.60 27.06 -1.04
C GLN A 26 -8.64 28.02 0.15
N ARG A 27 -9.50 27.75 1.14
CA ARG A 27 -9.61 28.56 2.36
C ARG A 27 -8.55 28.24 3.39
N LEU A 28 -7.84 27.11 3.28
CA LEU A 28 -6.72 26.78 4.17
C LEU A 28 -5.49 27.54 3.70
N ASP A 29 -5.19 28.66 4.36
CA ASP A 29 -3.93 29.36 4.14
C ASP A 29 -2.78 28.71 4.94
N ALA A 30 -1.54 29.04 4.57
CA ALA A 30 -0.35 28.51 5.22
C ALA A 30 -0.29 28.83 6.72
N ARG A 31 -1.01 29.86 7.20
CA ARG A 31 -1.12 30.20 8.62
C ARG A 31 -2.08 29.28 9.35
N GLN A 32 -3.25 28.98 8.81
CA GLN A 32 -4.22 28.07 9.43
C GLN A 32 -3.68 26.64 9.52
N VAL A 33 -2.88 26.22 8.54
CA VAL A 33 -2.20 24.91 8.58
C VAL A 33 -0.99 24.93 9.51
N SER A 34 -0.31 26.07 9.66
CA SER A 34 0.74 26.29 10.68
C SER A 34 0.17 26.39 12.09
N GLU A 35 -1.04 26.93 12.27
CA GLU A 35 -1.76 27.07 13.54
C GLU A 35 -2.43 25.75 13.95
N ALA A 36 -2.87 24.94 12.98
CA ALA A 36 -3.26 23.54 13.21
C ALA A 36 -2.06 22.66 13.62
N GLY A 37 -0.84 23.11 13.35
CA GLY A 37 0.40 22.35 13.52
C GLY A 37 0.49 21.17 12.56
N ALA A 38 1.68 20.57 12.44
CA ALA A 38 1.71 19.15 12.08
C ALA A 38 0.79 18.43 13.09
N PRO A 39 -0.13 17.55 12.68
CA PRO A 39 -0.92 16.81 13.65
C PRO A 39 0.07 16.21 14.65
N ALA A 40 -0.10 16.53 15.93
CA ALA A 40 0.73 15.96 16.98
C ALA A 40 0.78 14.45 16.72
N ALA A 41 1.98 13.86 16.79
CA ALA A 41 2.08 12.40 16.74
C ALA A 41 1.03 11.88 17.72
N PRO A 42 0.05 11.05 17.28
CA PRO A 42 -0.87 10.47 18.23
C PRO A 42 -0.01 9.80 19.31
N ALA A 43 -0.44 9.88 20.57
CA ALA A 43 0.10 9.01 21.61
C ALA A 43 -0.12 7.58 21.09
N ALA A 44 0.91 7.03 20.48
CA ALA A 44 0.80 5.83 19.70
C ALA A 44 1.03 4.75 20.72
N GLU A 45 -0.05 4.26 21.33
CA GLU A 45 -0.01 2.99 22.04
C GLU A 45 0.69 1.95 21.15
N LYS A 46 1.22 0.88 21.74
CA LYS A 46 1.87 -0.29 21.10
C LYS A 46 1.25 -0.78 19.77
N TRP A 47 0.03 -0.37 19.45
CA TRP A 47 -0.84 -0.80 18.37
C TRP A 47 -1.07 0.32 17.33
N ALA A 48 -0.48 0.19 16.14
CA ALA A 48 -0.47 1.25 15.12
C ALA A 48 -1.53 1.05 14.01
N VAL A 49 -1.94 -0.18 13.74
CA VAL A 49 -2.73 -0.55 12.55
C VAL A 49 -4.12 -1.00 12.96
N SER A 50 -5.14 -0.34 12.43
CA SER A 50 -6.54 -0.63 12.76
C SER A 50 -7.15 -1.68 11.83
N TYR A 51 -7.96 -2.54 12.42
CA TYR A 51 -8.69 -3.60 11.74
C TYR A 51 -10.17 -3.57 12.13
N GLN A 52 -11.04 -3.84 11.16
CA GLN A 52 -12.42 -4.28 11.39
C GLN A 52 -12.60 -5.64 10.72
N LEU A 53 -12.92 -6.65 11.52
CA LEU A 53 -13.00 -8.04 11.09
C LEU A 53 -14.31 -8.66 11.56
N ASP A 54 -14.84 -9.56 10.75
CA ASP A 54 -15.87 -10.50 11.17
C ASP A 54 -15.30 -11.92 11.19
N GLY A 55 -15.85 -12.76 12.06
CA GLY A 55 -15.39 -14.14 12.18
C GLY A 55 -15.98 -14.90 13.34
N MET A 56 -15.66 -16.19 13.39
CA MET A 56 -16.06 -17.06 14.48
C MET A 56 -15.03 -16.99 15.61
N LEU A 57 -15.48 -16.55 16.80
CA LEU A 57 -14.66 -16.57 18.00
C LEU A 57 -14.73 -17.97 18.62
N ASN A 58 -13.56 -18.53 18.92
CA ASN A 58 -13.44 -19.80 19.63
C ASN A 58 -12.36 -19.69 20.71
N ILE A 59 -12.59 -20.32 21.86
CA ILE A 59 -11.58 -20.48 22.90
C ILE A 59 -10.99 -21.89 22.78
N ARG A 60 -9.68 -22.00 22.53
CA ARG A 60 -8.97 -23.28 22.41
C ARG A 60 -7.66 -23.24 23.17
N GLU A 61 -7.46 -24.21 24.07
CA GLU A 61 -6.21 -24.35 24.84
C GLU A 61 -5.82 -23.05 25.58
N GLY A 62 -6.82 -22.31 26.08
CA GLY A 62 -6.61 -21.03 26.76
C GLY A 62 -6.34 -19.83 25.84
N ARG A 63 -6.31 -20.01 24.51
CA ARG A 63 -6.20 -18.93 23.52
C ARG A 63 -7.57 -18.54 22.99
N ILE A 64 -7.79 -17.24 22.80
CA ILE A 64 -8.99 -16.68 22.19
C ILE A 64 -8.67 -16.45 20.71
N ILE A 65 -9.36 -17.14 19.81
CA ILE A 65 -9.03 -17.15 18.38
C ILE A 65 -10.22 -16.66 17.57
N LEU A 66 -9.99 -15.69 16.68
CA LEU A 66 -10.94 -15.29 15.64
C LEU A 66 -10.59 -15.98 14.34
N ASN A 67 -11.55 -16.73 13.78
CA ASN A 67 -11.44 -17.37 12.48
C ASN A 67 -12.27 -16.57 11.49
N THR A 68 -11.60 -15.86 10.58
CA THR A 68 -12.28 -15.03 9.57
C THR A 68 -12.81 -15.90 8.42
N PRO A 69 -13.85 -15.45 7.67
CA PRO A 69 -14.40 -16.21 6.55
C PRO A 69 -13.40 -16.52 5.43
N ASP A 70 -12.35 -15.70 5.30
CA ASP A 70 -11.29 -15.88 4.31
C ASP A 70 -10.14 -16.79 4.80
N GLY A 71 -10.30 -17.41 5.97
CA GLY A 71 -9.38 -18.41 6.52
C GLY A 71 -8.22 -17.85 7.34
N ARG A 72 -8.13 -16.52 7.56
CA ARG A 72 -7.13 -15.96 8.48
C ARG A 72 -7.51 -16.23 9.94
N LEU A 73 -6.48 -16.44 10.76
CA LEU A 73 -6.59 -16.65 12.20
C LEU A 73 -5.93 -15.50 12.94
N PHE A 74 -6.62 -14.95 13.94
CA PHE A 74 -6.08 -13.94 14.85
C PHE A 74 -6.20 -14.43 16.29
N THR A 75 -5.13 -14.34 17.06
CA THR A 75 -5.19 -14.44 18.52
C THR A 75 -5.69 -13.10 19.05
N LEU A 76 -6.73 -13.12 19.87
CA LEU A 76 -7.32 -11.91 20.43
C LEU A 76 -6.74 -11.62 21.82
N GLU A 77 -6.15 -10.44 22.01
CA GLU A 77 -5.97 -9.88 23.35
C GLU A 77 -7.32 -9.31 23.79
N LEU A 78 -8.09 -10.14 24.51
CA LEU A 78 -9.44 -9.87 24.99
C LEU A 78 -9.59 -10.42 26.41
N ASP A 79 -10.39 -9.75 27.24
CA ASP A 79 -10.72 -10.26 28.58
C ASP A 79 -11.36 -11.67 28.49
N PRO A 80 -10.84 -12.68 29.23
CA PRO A 80 -11.35 -14.05 29.15
C PRO A 80 -12.82 -14.20 29.57
N ALA A 81 -13.31 -13.38 30.52
CA ALA A 81 -14.70 -13.46 30.94
C ALA A 81 -15.65 -12.89 29.87
N LEU A 82 -15.23 -11.83 29.18
CA LEU A 82 -15.93 -11.29 28.01
C LEU A 82 -15.89 -12.28 26.84
N ALA A 83 -14.74 -12.89 26.56
CA ALA A 83 -14.58 -13.85 25.47
C ALA A 83 -15.53 -15.06 25.61
N ARG A 84 -15.71 -15.58 26.83
CA ARG A 84 -16.64 -16.70 27.11
C ARG A 84 -18.09 -16.40 26.73
N LYS A 85 -18.51 -15.13 26.67
CA LYS A 85 -19.87 -14.75 26.24
C LYS A 85 -20.09 -14.94 24.74
N TYR A 86 -19.00 -14.99 23.98
CA TYR A 86 -19.00 -15.07 22.52
C TYR A 86 -18.40 -16.37 21.98
N ASP A 87 -18.02 -17.29 22.86
CA ASP A 87 -17.40 -18.55 22.45
C ASP A 87 -18.35 -19.37 21.56
N GLY A 88 -17.86 -19.80 20.40
CA GLY A 88 -18.63 -20.47 19.37
C GLY A 88 -19.58 -19.57 18.57
N SER A 89 -19.54 -18.24 18.77
CA SER A 89 -20.41 -17.28 18.08
C SER A 89 -19.68 -16.53 16.98
N VAL A 90 -20.44 -16.05 15.99
CA VAL A 90 -19.93 -15.12 14.97
C VAL A 90 -19.99 -13.70 15.53
N VAL A 91 -18.87 -13.00 15.45
CA VAL A 91 -18.69 -11.65 16.01
C VAL A 91 -18.10 -10.70 14.99
N ALA A 92 -18.39 -9.42 15.19
CA ALA A 92 -17.67 -8.31 14.58
C ALA A 92 -16.69 -7.76 15.63
N VAL A 93 -15.44 -7.58 15.23
CA VAL A 93 -14.34 -7.15 16.08
C VAL A 93 -13.70 -5.92 15.45
N GLU A 94 -13.58 -4.86 16.24
CA GLU A 94 -12.67 -3.76 15.96
C GLU A 94 -11.46 -3.91 16.87
N GLY A 95 -10.28 -3.74 16.30
CA GLY A 95 -9.06 -3.90 17.06
C GLY A 95 -7.85 -3.35 16.33
N LYS A 96 -6.69 -3.50 16.97
CA LYS A 96 -5.43 -3.04 16.42
C LYS A 96 -4.35 -4.10 16.52
N VAL A 97 -3.46 -4.11 15.53
CA VAL A 97 -2.21 -4.89 15.52
C VAL A 97 -1.01 -3.93 15.67
N MET A 98 0.16 -4.43 16.09
CA MET A 98 1.29 -3.56 16.40
C MET A 98 1.77 -2.78 15.17
N GLN A 99 1.86 -3.47 14.04
CA GLN A 99 2.37 -2.95 12.77
C GLN A 99 1.87 -3.85 11.63
N ALA A 100 1.99 -3.41 10.38
CA ALA A 100 1.32 -4.06 9.26
C ALA A 100 1.85 -5.47 8.90
N ASP A 101 3.06 -5.83 9.35
CA ASP A 101 3.59 -7.18 9.20
C ASP A 101 3.35 -8.08 10.42
N ASP A 102 2.82 -7.54 11.52
CA ASP A 102 2.28 -8.28 12.67
C ASP A 102 0.79 -8.56 12.45
N ARG A 103 0.45 -9.84 12.27
CA ARG A 103 -0.91 -10.28 11.93
C ARG A 103 -1.37 -11.43 12.81
N GLU A 104 -0.63 -11.72 13.88
CA GLU A 104 -0.91 -12.87 14.74
C GLU A 104 -1.80 -12.47 15.91
N THR A 105 -1.58 -11.28 16.49
CA THR A 105 -2.24 -10.83 17.71
C THR A 105 -3.00 -9.52 17.47
N LEU A 106 -4.30 -9.54 17.77
CA LEU A 106 -5.20 -8.38 17.65
C LEU A 106 -5.63 -7.94 19.05
N LYS A 107 -5.25 -6.72 19.45
CA LYS A 107 -5.83 -6.06 20.63
C LYS A 107 -7.25 -5.63 20.30
N VAL A 108 -8.21 -6.22 21.00
CA VAL A 108 -9.62 -5.94 20.78
C VAL A 108 -9.99 -4.61 21.43
N GLU A 109 -10.54 -3.69 20.64
CA GLU A 109 -11.11 -2.42 21.10
C GLU A 109 -12.61 -2.54 21.29
N SER A 110 -13.30 -3.27 20.40
CA SER A 110 -14.72 -3.55 20.52
C SER A 110 -15.08 -4.92 19.93
N ILE A 111 -16.12 -5.55 20.50
CA ILE A 111 -16.65 -6.84 20.04
C ILE A 111 -18.16 -6.87 20.21
N ALA A 112 -18.87 -7.34 19.19
CA ALA A 112 -20.32 -7.47 19.20
C ALA A 112 -20.77 -8.71 18.40
N PRO A 113 -21.97 -9.27 18.66
CA PRO A 113 -22.55 -10.28 17.79
C PRO A 113 -22.66 -9.75 16.36
N TYR A 114 -22.31 -10.58 15.37
CA TYR A 114 -22.44 -10.23 13.96
C TYR A 114 -23.50 -11.09 13.29
N THR A 115 -24.41 -10.42 12.59
CA THR A 115 -25.36 -11.08 11.69
C THR A 115 -25.05 -10.60 10.28
N PRO A 116 -24.65 -11.50 9.35
CA PRO A 116 -24.37 -11.13 7.98
C PRO A 116 -25.60 -10.49 7.32
N PRO A 117 -25.41 -9.43 6.51
CA PRO A 117 -26.52 -8.83 5.78
C PRO A 117 -27.08 -9.81 4.74
N VAL A 118 -28.40 -9.82 4.57
CA VAL A 118 -29.11 -10.69 3.60
C VAL A 118 -28.60 -10.50 2.17
N LYS A 119 -28.19 -9.27 1.84
CA LYS A 119 -27.52 -8.93 0.59
C LYS A 119 -26.28 -8.10 0.91
N PRO A 120 -25.07 -8.67 0.77
CA PRO A 120 -23.85 -7.92 1.03
C PRO A 120 -23.71 -6.77 0.02
N GLU A 121 -23.35 -5.60 0.53
CA GLU A 121 -23.05 -4.45 -0.32
C GLU A 121 -21.71 -4.70 -1.02
N VAL A 122 -21.75 -4.77 -2.36
CA VAL A 122 -20.53 -4.88 -3.16
C VAL A 122 -19.96 -3.47 -3.31
N THR A 123 -18.97 -3.14 -2.49
CA THR A 123 -18.23 -1.88 -2.64
C THR A 123 -17.40 -1.94 -3.92
N ALA A 124 -17.71 -1.06 -4.88
CA ALA A 124 -16.89 -0.89 -6.07
C ALA A 124 -15.66 -0.02 -5.75
N TYR A 125 -14.47 -0.63 -5.86
CA TYR A 125 -13.18 0.06 -5.70
C TYR A 125 -12.64 0.58 -7.03
N ASP A 126 -11.72 1.54 -6.98
CA ASP A 126 -11.02 2.07 -8.15
C ASP A 126 -10.42 0.92 -8.98
N PRO A 127 -10.77 0.81 -10.28
CA PRO A 127 -10.30 -0.29 -11.13
C PRO A 127 -8.79 -0.32 -11.33
N LEU A 128 -8.06 0.76 -11.01
CA LEU A 128 -6.60 0.86 -11.05
C LEU A 128 -5.92 0.26 -9.83
N GLN A 129 -6.68 -0.05 -8.77
CA GLN A 129 -6.21 -0.60 -7.51
C GLN A 129 -6.65 -2.06 -7.40
N ARG A 130 -5.82 -2.97 -7.92
CA ARG A 130 -6.05 -4.42 -7.79
C ARG A 130 -5.09 -5.05 -6.81
N ARG A 131 -5.65 -5.93 -5.98
CA ARG A 131 -4.90 -6.82 -5.09
C ARG A 131 -4.13 -7.80 -5.96
N ILE A 132 -2.85 -8.00 -5.63
CA ILE A 132 -2.02 -8.98 -6.29
C ILE A 132 -2.25 -10.37 -5.68
N SER A 133 -1.98 -11.41 -6.47
CA SER A 133 -2.01 -12.79 -5.99
C SER A 133 -0.70 -13.47 -6.32
N VAL A 134 -0.04 -14.03 -5.31
CA VAL A 134 1.16 -14.85 -5.51
C VAL A 134 0.72 -16.24 -5.95
N LEU A 135 1.08 -16.62 -7.17
CA LEU A 135 0.78 -17.93 -7.75
C LEU A 135 1.82 -18.98 -7.37
N SER A 136 3.09 -18.60 -7.41
CA SER A 136 4.19 -19.46 -6.96
C SER A 136 5.36 -18.62 -6.42
N ASP A 137 6.08 -19.23 -5.49
CA ASP A 137 7.24 -18.67 -4.79
C ASP A 137 8.40 -19.67 -4.87
N GLU A 138 8.98 -19.79 -6.06
CA GLU A 138 10.09 -20.70 -6.34
C GLU A 138 11.43 -19.97 -6.26
N ASP A 139 12.52 -20.70 -6.01
CA ASP A 139 13.85 -20.10 -5.87
C ASP A 139 14.28 -19.32 -7.13
N ALA A 140 13.98 -19.86 -8.31
CA ALA A 140 14.34 -19.25 -9.59
C ALA A 140 13.48 -18.03 -9.94
N ALA A 141 12.18 -18.06 -9.65
CA ALA A 141 11.25 -16.98 -9.95
C ALA A 141 10.00 -17.03 -9.06
N MET A 142 9.45 -15.85 -8.77
CA MET A 142 8.09 -15.72 -8.24
C MET A 142 7.13 -15.39 -9.37
N ARG A 143 5.93 -15.98 -9.33
CA ARG A 143 4.85 -15.66 -10.26
C ARG A 143 3.74 -14.93 -9.53
N VAL A 144 3.38 -13.75 -10.02
CA VAL A 144 2.36 -12.89 -9.41
C VAL A 144 1.34 -12.41 -10.43
N GLN A 145 0.06 -12.40 -10.06
CA GLN A 145 -1.04 -11.88 -10.87
C GLN A 145 -1.44 -10.47 -10.47
N ASN A 146 -2.17 -9.83 -11.37
CA ASN A 146 -2.68 -8.46 -11.24
C ASN A 146 -1.56 -7.43 -11.12
N VAL A 147 -0.48 -7.61 -11.88
CA VAL A 147 0.52 -6.55 -12.08
C VAL A 147 0.02 -5.64 -13.19
N ARG A 148 -0.03 -4.32 -12.93
CA ARG A 148 -0.41 -3.35 -13.95
C ARG A 148 0.74 -3.17 -14.93
N TRP A 149 0.58 -3.70 -16.13
CA TRP A 149 1.64 -3.84 -17.12
C TRP A 149 1.48 -2.84 -18.25
N HIS A 150 2.56 -2.11 -18.55
CA HIS A 150 2.56 -1.11 -19.60
C HIS A 150 2.28 -1.69 -20.98
N LYS A 151 1.42 -1.02 -21.76
CA LYS A 151 1.31 -1.24 -23.21
C LYS A 151 1.87 -0.06 -23.98
N ALA A 152 2.45 -0.35 -25.14
CA ALA A 152 3.06 0.65 -26.01
C ALA A 152 2.08 1.79 -26.39
N ARG A 153 0.78 1.50 -26.53
CA ARG A 153 -0.23 2.51 -26.87
C ARG A 153 -0.51 3.45 -25.70
N ALA A 154 -0.79 4.72 -26.02
CA ALA A 154 -1.02 5.77 -25.02
C ALA A 154 -2.25 5.51 -24.14
N GLY A 155 -2.03 5.43 -22.83
CA GLY A 155 -3.11 5.28 -21.83
C GLY A 155 -3.57 3.84 -21.61
N GLU A 156 -2.96 2.87 -22.27
CA GLU A 156 -3.33 1.46 -22.15
C GLU A 156 -2.35 0.71 -21.23
N PHE A 157 -2.93 -0.18 -20.42
CA PHE A 157 -2.22 -1.14 -19.59
C PHE A 157 -3.03 -2.45 -19.59
N ASP A 158 -2.38 -3.54 -19.23
CA ASP A 158 -3.04 -4.81 -18.92
C ASP A 158 -2.84 -5.21 -17.46
N TRP A 159 -3.67 -6.14 -17.02
CA TRP A 159 -3.41 -6.89 -15.79
C TRP A 159 -2.69 -8.18 -16.15
N ALA A 160 -1.37 -8.18 -15.98
CA ALA A 160 -0.52 -9.29 -16.36
C ALA A 160 -0.28 -10.25 -15.20
N THR A 161 0.05 -11.49 -15.58
CA THR A 161 0.84 -12.38 -14.72
C THR A 161 2.31 -12.08 -14.98
N ALA A 162 3.04 -11.65 -13.97
CA ALA A 162 4.47 -11.39 -14.06
C ALA A 162 5.28 -12.55 -13.47
N ALA A 163 6.39 -12.88 -14.12
CA ALA A 163 7.47 -13.67 -13.56
C ALA A 163 8.59 -12.72 -13.12
N VAL A 164 8.95 -12.77 -11.85
CA VAL A 164 9.98 -11.92 -11.24
C VAL A 164 11.11 -12.82 -10.76
N ARG A 165 12.35 -12.56 -11.20
CA ARG A 165 13.56 -13.28 -10.77
C ARG A 165 14.33 -12.42 -9.79
N PRO A 166 14.22 -12.66 -8.46
CA PRO A 166 14.86 -11.79 -7.48
C PRO A 166 16.38 -11.73 -7.60
N SER A 167 17.03 -12.77 -8.11
CA SER A 167 18.48 -12.81 -8.37
C SER A 167 18.95 -11.86 -9.48
N PHE A 168 18.05 -11.37 -10.32
CA PHE A 168 18.34 -10.42 -11.41
C PHE A 168 18.13 -8.96 -10.98
N ILE A 169 17.85 -8.71 -9.70
CA ILE A 169 17.72 -7.33 -9.21
C ILE A 169 19.04 -6.58 -9.40
N LYS A 170 18.96 -5.40 -10.01
CA LYS A 170 20.08 -4.49 -10.17
C LYS A 170 20.12 -3.50 -9.01
N ASP A 171 19.08 -2.68 -8.92
CA ASP A 171 18.99 -1.61 -7.93
C ASP A 171 17.56 -1.37 -7.45
N ILE A 172 17.46 -0.76 -6.27
CA ILE A 172 16.21 -0.40 -5.61
C ILE A 172 16.21 1.11 -5.39
N TYR A 173 15.09 1.77 -5.65
CA TYR A 173 14.94 3.20 -5.49
C TYR A 173 13.71 3.50 -4.63
N LEU A 174 13.86 4.40 -3.66
CA LEU A 174 12.74 5.10 -3.05
C LEU A 174 12.36 6.24 -3.98
N ILE A 175 11.12 6.27 -4.45
CA ILE A 175 10.61 7.37 -5.26
C ILE A 175 9.67 8.21 -4.40
N LYS A 176 9.98 9.51 -4.33
CA LYS A 176 9.12 10.52 -3.72
C LYS A 176 8.26 11.15 -4.81
N GLN A 177 6.94 11.16 -4.61
CA GLN A 177 5.96 11.78 -5.49
C GLN A 177 5.19 12.87 -4.73
N PRO A 178 5.66 14.13 -4.71
CA PRO A 178 4.97 15.23 -4.04
C PRO A 178 3.54 15.45 -4.57
N PHE A 179 2.64 15.91 -3.70
CA PHE A 179 1.31 16.34 -4.12
C PHE A 179 0.92 17.67 -3.49
N PRO A 180 0.13 18.53 -4.17
CA PRO A 180 -0.26 19.83 -3.63
C PRO A 180 -1.03 19.73 -2.31
N PRO A 181 -0.71 20.57 -1.30
CA PRO A 181 0.48 21.44 -1.24
C PRO A 181 1.76 20.61 -1.03
N GLU A 182 2.71 20.69 -1.98
CA GLU A 182 3.89 19.80 -2.04
C GLU A 182 4.79 19.87 -0.80
N ALA A 183 4.70 20.97 -0.05
CA ALA A 183 5.44 21.19 1.19
C ALA A 183 4.91 20.38 2.39
N LEU A 184 3.73 19.77 2.29
CA LEU A 184 3.08 19.10 3.42
C LEU A 184 2.89 17.61 3.24
N ALA A 185 2.87 17.11 2.01
CA ALA A 185 2.73 15.68 1.80
C ALA A 185 3.26 15.19 0.45
N ALA A 186 3.70 13.94 0.45
CA ALA A 186 4.13 13.22 -0.74
C ALA A 186 3.64 11.78 -0.66
N HIS A 187 3.63 11.09 -1.79
CA HIS A 187 3.50 9.65 -1.83
C HIS A 187 4.89 9.03 -1.95
N SER A 188 5.13 7.93 -1.24
CA SER A 188 6.39 7.18 -1.28
C SER A 188 6.14 5.80 -1.86
N LEU A 189 7.04 5.33 -2.72
CA LEU A 189 6.98 4.01 -3.33
C LEU A 189 8.37 3.43 -3.52
N LEU A 190 8.46 2.11 -3.69
CA LEU A 190 9.70 1.43 -4.06
C LEU A 190 9.66 1.02 -5.53
N LEU A 191 10.76 1.30 -6.23
CA LEU A 191 11.05 0.81 -7.56
C LEU A 191 12.19 -0.21 -7.48
N PHE A 192 11.95 -1.41 -8.00
CA PHE A 192 12.93 -2.48 -8.17
C PHE A 192 13.30 -2.57 -9.64
N THR A 193 14.57 -2.44 -9.98
CA THR A 193 15.06 -2.47 -11.36
C THR A 193 15.82 -3.75 -11.63
N PHE A 194 15.67 -4.33 -12.82
CA PHE A 194 16.20 -5.65 -13.12
C PHE A 194 17.15 -5.62 -14.32
N ASP A 195 18.11 -6.54 -14.31
CA ASP A 195 18.82 -6.91 -15.53
C ASP A 195 17.87 -7.67 -16.50
N PRO A 196 18.18 -7.72 -17.81
CA PRO A 196 17.34 -8.39 -18.81
C PRO A 196 16.91 -9.80 -18.40
N GLY A 197 15.65 -10.14 -18.65
CA GLY A 197 15.01 -11.39 -18.23
C GLY A 197 14.63 -11.46 -16.73
N GLY A 198 14.90 -10.42 -15.94
CA GLY A 198 14.56 -10.38 -14.52
C GLY A 198 13.09 -10.11 -14.20
N LEU A 199 12.37 -9.45 -15.11
CA LEU A 199 10.95 -9.13 -14.98
C LEU A 199 10.26 -9.29 -16.33
N THR A 200 9.37 -10.28 -16.44
CA THR A 200 8.65 -10.60 -17.68
C THR A 200 7.17 -10.84 -17.44
N ASP A 201 6.32 -10.59 -18.44
CA ASP A 201 4.93 -11.03 -18.42
C ASP A 201 4.76 -12.45 -19.00
N ALA A 202 3.54 -12.98 -18.97
CA ALA A 202 3.21 -14.29 -19.54
C ALA A 202 3.42 -14.39 -21.06
N GLY A 203 3.50 -13.25 -21.77
CA GLY A 203 3.80 -13.18 -23.20
C GLY A 203 5.30 -13.09 -23.52
N GLY A 204 6.16 -13.03 -22.50
CA GLY A 204 7.61 -12.87 -22.66
C GLY A 204 8.04 -11.42 -22.88
N ASN A 205 7.15 -10.44 -22.70
CA ASN A 205 7.54 -9.02 -22.74
C ASN A 205 8.33 -8.69 -21.48
N GLU A 206 9.44 -7.97 -21.62
CA GLU A 206 10.26 -7.53 -20.49
C GLU A 206 9.82 -6.14 -20.00
N ALA A 207 10.06 -5.87 -18.72
CA ALA A 207 9.93 -4.53 -18.14
C ALA A 207 11.19 -4.16 -17.35
N TYR A 208 11.56 -2.88 -17.39
CA TYR A 208 12.75 -2.36 -16.73
C TYR A 208 12.66 -2.49 -15.20
N GLY A 209 11.47 -2.26 -14.64
CA GLY A 209 11.30 -2.28 -13.20
C GLY A 209 9.89 -2.54 -12.72
N LEU A 210 9.82 -3.03 -11.49
CA LEU A 210 8.61 -3.29 -10.75
C LEU A 210 8.44 -2.22 -9.67
N VAL A 211 7.27 -1.59 -9.65
CA VAL A 211 6.88 -0.60 -8.64
C VAL A 211 5.96 -1.23 -7.63
N LEU A 212 6.33 -1.13 -6.35
CA LEU A 212 5.43 -1.35 -5.21
C LEU A 212 4.87 0.00 -4.77
N SER A 213 3.54 0.13 -4.82
CA SER A 213 2.82 1.28 -4.28
C SER A 213 1.82 0.83 -3.21
N ILE A 214 1.88 1.46 -2.04
CA ILE A 214 1.02 1.15 -0.89
C ILE A 214 0.07 2.32 -0.70
N GLU A 215 -1.22 2.09 -0.90
CA GLU A 215 -2.18 3.16 -1.16
C GLU A 215 -3.39 3.07 -0.22
N ALA A 216 -4.01 4.22 0.00
CA ALA A 216 -5.40 4.26 0.44
C ALA A 216 -6.27 3.68 -0.69
N ARG A 217 -6.99 2.60 -0.40
CA ARG A 217 -7.89 1.94 -1.33
C ARG A 217 -9.16 2.76 -1.47
N GLN A 218 -9.37 3.32 -2.65
CA GLN A 218 -10.44 4.26 -2.96
C GLN A 218 -11.63 3.54 -3.58
N LYS A 219 -12.85 3.92 -3.19
CA LYS A 219 -14.07 3.57 -3.93
C LYS A 219 -14.09 4.30 -5.28
N VAL A 220 -14.85 3.80 -6.25
CA VAL A 220 -15.02 4.49 -7.55
C VAL A 220 -15.48 5.93 -7.32
N GLY A 221 -14.72 6.90 -7.83
CA GLY A 221 -15.00 8.33 -7.68
C GLY A 221 -14.58 8.94 -6.34
N GLN A 222 -14.07 8.16 -5.39
CA GLN A 222 -13.62 8.67 -4.09
C GLN A 222 -12.22 9.27 -4.22
N ALA A 223 -12.07 10.57 -3.97
CA ALA A 223 -10.76 11.20 -3.84
C ALA A 223 -10.11 10.90 -2.47
N TYR A 224 -8.78 10.90 -2.42
CA TYR A 224 -8.04 10.79 -1.16
C TYR A 224 -8.07 12.12 -0.40
N ASN A 225 -8.36 12.06 0.89
CA ASN A 225 -8.32 13.19 1.81
C ASN A 225 -7.48 12.80 3.05
N PRO A 226 -6.38 13.52 3.35
CA PRO A 226 -5.50 13.18 4.49
C PRO A 226 -6.19 13.18 5.86
N LEU A 227 -7.16 14.08 6.09
CA LEU A 227 -7.92 14.15 7.35
C LEU A 227 -8.90 12.98 7.46
N ALA A 228 -9.54 12.59 6.36
CA ALA A 228 -10.36 11.39 6.33
C ALA A 228 -9.50 10.12 6.52
N GLY A 229 -8.25 10.15 6.06
CA GLY A 229 -7.24 9.11 6.30
C GLY A 229 -6.74 9.03 7.75
N MET A 230 -7.10 9.96 8.64
CA MET A 230 -6.87 9.79 10.09
C MET A 230 -7.95 8.92 10.76
N LYS A 231 -8.95 8.49 9.99
CA LYS A 231 -10.05 7.60 10.43
C LYS A 231 -10.04 6.33 9.57
N ASN A 232 -10.85 5.36 9.94
CA ASN A 232 -11.07 4.12 9.18
C ASN A 232 -11.92 4.34 7.90
N THR A 233 -11.53 5.32 7.08
CA THR A 233 -12.26 5.71 5.84
C THR A 233 -11.79 4.92 4.63
N TYR A 234 -10.49 4.59 4.58
CA TYR A 234 -9.86 3.90 3.46
C TYR A 234 -9.27 2.60 3.95
N ASN A 235 -9.57 1.50 3.27
CA ASN A 235 -8.76 0.29 3.43
C ASN A 235 -7.36 0.55 2.87
N ILE A 236 -6.38 -0.25 3.26
CA ILE A 236 -5.07 -0.22 2.63
C ILE A 236 -5.01 -1.22 1.46
N ILE A 237 -4.23 -0.90 0.43
CA ILE A 237 -3.93 -1.83 -0.67
C ILE A 237 -2.47 -1.72 -1.08
N TRP A 238 -1.87 -2.87 -1.40
CA TRP A 238 -0.52 -2.95 -1.96
C TRP A 238 -0.66 -3.35 -3.42
N THR A 239 -0.21 -2.47 -4.31
CA THR A 239 -0.35 -2.65 -5.76
C THR A 239 1.02 -2.81 -6.40
N LEU A 240 1.05 -3.56 -7.50
CA LEU A 240 2.24 -3.75 -8.32
C LEU A 240 1.97 -3.22 -9.73
N SER A 241 2.96 -2.51 -10.27
CA SER A 241 2.93 -2.02 -11.65
C SER A 241 4.33 -2.03 -12.26
N THR A 242 4.42 -2.10 -13.58
CA THR A 242 5.70 -1.83 -14.27
C THR A 242 6.06 -0.35 -14.14
N TRP A 243 7.35 -0.03 -14.06
CA TRP A 243 7.84 1.35 -14.01
C TRP A 243 7.30 2.20 -15.17
N GLU A 244 7.27 1.63 -16.37
CA GLU A 244 6.83 2.26 -17.61
C GLU A 244 5.35 2.66 -17.55
N ASP A 245 4.52 1.90 -16.84
CA ASP A 245 3.13 2.23 -16.58
C ASP A 245 3.03 3.33 -15.52
N TYR A 246 3.65 3.11 -14.36
CA TYR A 246 3.57 4.01 -13.23
C TYR A 246 4.10 5.40 -13.57
N ALA A 247 5.34 5.47 -14.08
CA ALA A 247 6.02 6.72 -14.39
C ALA A 247 5.28 7.51 -15.48
N ARG A 248 4.85 6.83 -16.55
CA ARG A 248 4.06 7.47 -17.61
C ARG A 248 2.76 8.02 -17.08
N ARG A 249 2.02 7.27 -16.26
CA ARG A 249 0.76 7.75 -15.68
C ARG A 249 1.01 8.95 -14.77
N SER A 250 1.96 8.86 -13.85
CA SER A 250 2.28 9.94 -12.92
C SER A 250 2.69 11.21 -13.64
N VAL A 251 3.63 11.12 -14.57
CA VAL A 251 4.17 12.31 -15.26
C VAL A 251 3.20 12.83 -16.33
N LYS A 252 2.66 11.95 -17.19
CA LYS A 252 1.84 12.37 -18.35
C LYS A 252 0.38 12.66 -18.00
N VAL A 253 -0.23 11.81 -17.19
CA VAL A 253 -1.69 11.85 -16.95
C VAL A 253 -2.01 12.65 -15.69
N MET A 254 -1.21 12.48 -14.63
CA MET A 254 -1.47 13.11 -13.33
C MET A 254 -0.66 14.39 -13.11
N ASN A 255 0.25 14.74 -14.04
CA ASN A 255 1.17 15.87 -13.92
C ASN A 255 1.90 15.90 -12.57
N LYS A 256 2.41 14.74 -12.14
CA LYS A 256 3.14 14.55 -10.89
C LYS A 256 4.63 14.40 -11.14
N ARG A 257 5.39 14.92 -10.20
CA ARG A 257 6.85 14.81 -10.15
C ARG A 257 7.23 13.47 -9.53
N LEU A 258 8.26 12.82 -10.04
CA LEU A 258 8.84 11.62 -9.45
C LEU A 258 10.33 11.88 -9.20
N ILE A 259 10.71 11.81 -7.93
CA ILE A 259 12.05 12.16 -7.46
C ILE A 259 12.70 10.89 -6.91
N PRO A 260 13.62 10.26 -7.66
CA PRO A 260 14.24 9.01 -7.25
C PRO A 260 15.39 9.21 -6.26
N TYR A 261 15.54 8.26 -5.35
CA TYR A 261 16.69 8.13 -4.47
C TYR A 261 17.12 6.66 -4.43
N LYS A 262 18.37 6.38 -4.77
CA LYS A 262 18.91 5.01 -4.80
C LYS A 262 19.08 4.46 -3.37
N LEU A 263 18.59 3.26 -3.08
CA LEU A 263 18.89 2.60 -1.80
C LEU A 263 20.38 2.31 -1.69
N ALA A 264 20.94 2.56 -0.50
CA ALA A 264 22.35 2.35 -0.19
C ALA A 264 22.52 1.36 0.96
N GLY A 265 23.67 0.70 1.01
CA GLY A 265 24.02 -0.19 2.12
C GLY A 265 23.24 -1.51 2.17
N PHE A 266 22.65 -1.95 1.04
CA PHE A 266 22.07 -3.29 0.86
C PHE A 266 22.98 -4.11 -0.06
N SER A 267 23.40 -5.29 0.39
CA SER A 267 24.10 -6.27 -0.44
C SER A 267 23.16 -6.89 -1.48
N MET A 268 23.71 -7.54 -2.51
CA MET A 268 22.89 -8.24 -3.50
C MET A 268 21.95 -9.29 -2.91
N PRO A 269 22.40 -10.17 -2.00
CA PRO A 269 21.50 -11.10 -1.31
C PRO A 269 20.33 -10.38 -0.60
N GLN A 270 20.58 -9.23 0.06
CA GLN A 270 19.53 -8.47 0.73
C GLN A 270 18.55 -7.82 -0.27
N LYS A 271 19.03 -7.29 -1.40
CA LYS A 271 18.18 -6.76 -2.46
C LYS A 271 17.26 -7.84 -3.04
N SER A 272 17.82 -9.01 -3.36
CA SER A 272 17.08 -10.16 -3.88
C SER A 272 16.03 -10.64 -2.86
N TRP A 273 16.43 -10.76 -1.60
CA TRP A 273 15.50 -11.10 -0.53
C TRP A 273 14.38 -10.07 -0.38
N LEU A 274 14.68 -8.76 -0.46
CA LEU A 274 13.69 -7.69 -0.33
C LEU A 274 12.67 -7.69 -1.48
N VAL A 275 13.06 -8.05 -2.71
CA VAL A 275 12.12 -8.27 -3.82
C VAL A 275 11.16 -9.41 -3.47
N ARG A 276 11.69 -10.55 -3.04
CA ARG A 276 10.87 -11.73 -2.69
C ARG A 276 9.90 -11.41 -1.56
N GLU A 277 10.40 -10.77 -0.50
CA GLU A 277 9.56 -10.37 0.63
C GLU A 277 8.50 -9.34 0.25
N THR A 278 8.84 -8.38 -0.62
CA THR A 278 7.88 -7.41 -1.15
C THR A 278 6.70 -8.10 -1.85
N LEU A 279 6.98 -9.09 -2.70
CA LEU A 279 5.95 -9.83 -3.41
C LEU A 279 5.08 -10.67 -2.46
N ARG A 280 5.70 -11.33 -1.46
CA ARG A 280 4.96 -12.05 -0.41
C ARG A 280 4.03 -11.12 0.34
N GLN A 281 4.55 -10.00 0.81
CA GLN A 281 3.78 -9.03 1.58
C GLN A 281 2.69 -8.38 0.74
N ALA A 282 2.94 -8.05 -0.53
CA ALA A 282 1.91 -7.51 -1.42
C ALA A 282 0.75 -8.51 -1.63
N GLY A 283 1.02 -9.82 -1.59
CA GLY A 283 0.02 -10.88 -1.75
C GLY A 283 -0.80 -11.20 -0.51
N VAL A 284 -0.48 -10.61 0.63
CA VAL A 284 -1.23 -10.80 1.87
C VAL A 284 -2.63 -10.21 1.73
N ASN A 285 -3.63 -10.99 2.14
CA ASN A 285 -4.99 -10.51 2.29
C ASN A 285 -5.10 -9.53 3.47
N ARG A 286 -5.41 -8.27 3.14
CA ARG A 286 -5.58 -7.15 4.08
C ARG A 286 -7.02 -6.66 4.17
N ASP A 287 -7.99 -7.51 3.84
CA ASP A 287 -9.39 -7.13 4.04
C ASP A 287 -9.64 -6.88 5.53
N GLY A 288 -10.31 -5.78 5.82
CA GLY A 288 -10.48 -5.26 7.18
C GLY A 288 -9.36 -4.35 7.68
N GLU A 289 -8.19 -4.30 7.04
CA GLU A 289 -7.09 -3.39 7.43
C GLU A 289 -7.32 -1.98 6.88
N PHE A 290 -7.09 -0.97 7.73
CA PHE A 290 -7.27 0.44 7.37
C PHE A 290 -5.95 1.16 7.11
N TYR A 291 -5.94 1.96 6.05
CA TYR A 291 -4.90 2.95 5.80
C TYR A 291 -5.08 4.08 6.81
N HIS A 292 -3.98 4.49 7.42
CA HIS A 292 -3.95 5.64 8.31
C HIS A 292 -2.82 6.60 7.92
N THR A 293 -3.13 7.88 7.73
CA THR A 293 -2.19 8.91 7.23
C THR A 293 -0.86 8.95 8.00
N VAL A 294 -0.87 8.71 9.31
CA VAL A 294 0.33 8.68 10.16
C VAL A 294 0.84 7.26 10.50
N THR A 295 -0.01 6.34 10.97
CA THR A 295 0.44 5.08 11.58
C THR A 295 0.42 3.87 10.64
N ASN A 296 -0.34 3.90 9.55
CA ASN A 296 -0.39 2.83 8.54
C ASN A 296 -0.48 3.40 7.12
N ASN A 297 0.62 3.98 6.63
CA ASN A 297 0.65 4.69 5.36
C ASN A 297 1.67 4.08 4.38
N CYS A 298 1.78 4.72 3.20
CA CYS A 298 2.74 4.34 2.18
C CYS A 298 4.18 4.27 2.70
N THR A 299 4.63 5.23 3.49
CA THR A 299 6.02 5.36 3.92
C THR A 299 6.38 4.35 5.00
N ASN A 300 5.58 4.21 6.05
CA ASN A 300 5.84 3.31 7.16
C ASN A 300 6.01 1.88 6.70
N ASN A 301 5.12 1.45 5.81
CA ASN A 301 5.12 0.08 5.31
C ASN A 301 6.36 -0.23 4.46
N LEU A 302 6.87 0.74 3.70
CA LEU A 302 8.14 0.56 2.97
C LEU A 302 9.31 0.44 3.94
N LEU A 303 9.32 1.19 5.03
CA LEU A 303 10.37 1.10 6.04
C LEU A 303 10.29 -0.20 6.84
N ILE A 304 9.07 -0.67 7.16
CA ILE A 304 8.84 -2.00 7.74
C ILE A 304 9.43 -3.06 6.82
N LEU A 305 9.15 -3.02 5.51
CA LEU A 305 9.77 -3.94 4.54
C LEU A 305 11.30 -3.86 4.53
N MET A 306 11.86 -2.65 4.48
CA MET A 306 13.32 -2.45 4.52
C MET A 306 13.94 -3.03 5.79
N ASN A 307 13.31 -2.84 6.96
CA ASN A 307 13.77 -3.36 8.24
C ASN A 307 13.87 -4.88 8.29
N ARG A 308 13.03 -5.58 7.53
CA ARG A 308 13.08 -7.04 7.46
C ARG A 308 14.31 -7.54 6.69
N ALA A 309 14.84 -6.75 5.76
CA ALA A 309 16.07 -7.04 5.02
C ALA A 309 17.35 -6.55 5.73
N LEU A 310 17.21 -5.69 6.74
CA LEU A 310 18.33 -5.10 7.48
C LEU A 310 18.69 -5.93 8.72
N PRO A 311 20.00 -6.01 9.06
CA PRO A 311 20.42 -6.55 10.34
C PRO A 311 19.90 -5.66 11.47
N GLU A 312 19.67 -6.24 12.64
CA GLU A 312 19.05 -5.56 13.79
C GLU A 312 19.72 -4.22 14.14
N THR A 313 21.06 -4.17 14.13
CA THR A 313 21.86 -2.97 14.41
C THR A 313 21.67 -1.82 13.42
N ARG A 314 21.08 -2.09 12.24
CA ARG A 314 20.83 -1.10 11.20
C ARG A 314 19.34 -0.86 10.95
N ARG A 315 18.46 -1.53 11.70
CA ARG A 315 17.01 -1.30 11.57
C ARG A 315 16.67 0.14 11.92
N ILE A 316 15.73 0.66 11.16
CA ILE A 316 15.14 1.98 11.34
C ILE A 316 14.14 1.87 12.50
N PRO A 317 14.32 2.62 13.60
CA PRO A 317 13.32 2.63 14.66
C PRO A 317 12.03 3.27 14.13
N MET A 318 10.93 2.53 14.19
CA MET A 318 9.61 3.04 13.82
C MET A 318 9.00 3.92 14.93
N TRP A 319 9.63 3.93 16.11
CA TRP A 319 9.16 4.56 17.33
C TRP A 319 10.31 5.35 17.99
N ASP A 320 10.09 6.60 18.36
CA ASP A 320 11.06 7.42 19.10
C ASP A 320 11.11 7.04 20.58
N VAL A 321 9.94 6.68 21.13
CA VAL A 321 9.81 5.96 22.40
C VAL A 321 9.17 4.62 22.07
N PRO A 322 9.80 3.48 22.42
CA PRO A 322 9.26 2.16 22.10
C PRO A 322 7.79 2.07 22.48
N TYR A 323 6.94 1.80 21.49
CA TYR A 323 5.50 1.55 21.66
C TYR A 323 4.68 2.74 22.20
N SER A 324 5.19 3.99 22.10
CA SER A 324 4.53 5.18 22.64
C SER A 324 4.50 6.39 21.70
N VAL A 325 5.57 6.64 20.93
CA VAL A 325 5.65 7.81 20.03
C VAL A 325 6.15 7.38 18.67
N TYR A 326 5.32 7.53 17.65
CA TYR A 326 5.66 7.15 16.28
C TYR A 326 6.70 8.13 15.69
N ASN A 327 7.78 7.62 15.10
CA ASN A 327 8.87 8.47 14.62
C ASN A 327 8.43 9.25 13.35
N ILE A 328 8.07 10.53 13.49
CA ILE A 328 7.60 11.37 12.37
C ILE A 328 8.65 11.44 11.23
N SER A 329 9.94 11.47 11.58
CA SER A 329 11.03 11.53 10.60
C SER A 329 11.17 10.25 9.77
N ALA A 330 10.71 9.11 10.30
CA ALA A 330 10.68 7.82 9.63
C ALA A 330 9.33 7.57 8.91
N THR A 331 8.33 8.44 9.05
CA THR A 331 6.93 8.06 8.74
C THR A 331 6.22 9.08 7.86
N MET A 332 6.73 10.31 7.82
CA MET A 332 6.29 11.32 6.88
C MET A 332 7.13 11.32 5.59
N PRO A 333 6.48 11.16 4.42
CA PRO A 333 7.10 11.11 3.10
C PRO A 333 8.14 12.22 2.80
N LEU A 334 7.97 13.41 3.37
CA LEU A 334 8.87 14.54 3.14
C LEU A 334 10.20 14.45 3.90
N PHE A 335 10.20 13.84 5.08
CA PHE A 335 11.38 13.77 5.96
C PHE A 335 12.19 12.49 5.76
N VAL A 336 11.52 11.41 5.33
CA VAL A 336 12.15 10.09 5.19
C VAL A 336 13.40 10.08 4.31
N PRO A 337 13.46 10.75 3.15
CA PRO A 337 14.68 10.74 2.35
C PRO A 337 15.91 11.24 3.12
N GLY A 338 15.80 12.41 3.77
CA GLY A 338 16.91 12.98 4.55
C GLY A 338 17.28 12.12 5.76
N TYR A 339 16.27 11.56 6.44
CA TYR A 339 16.50 10.65 7.57
C TYR A 339 17.25 9.37 7.16
N LEU A 340 16.85 8.75 6.04
CA LEU A 340 17.52 7.55 5.52
C LEU A 340 18.92 7.84 4.97
N GLN A 341 19.14 9.02 4.37
CA GLN A 341 20.46 9.49 3.97
C GLN A 341 21.40 9.61 5.18
N GLY A 342 20.93 10.21 6.28
CA GLY A 342 21.70 10.30 7.54
C GLY A 342 22.08 8.94 8.13
N LYS A 343 21.33 7.88 7.82
CA LYS A 343 21.63 6.48 8.20
C LYS A 343 22.46 5.71 7.17
N GLY A 344 22.84 6.34 6.06
CA GLY A 344 23.54 5.68 4.96
C GLY A 344 22.72 4.58 4.29
N LEU A 345 21.38 4.67 4.34
CA LEU A 345 20.44 3.73 3.73
C LEU A 345 19.90 4.24 2.38
N LEU A 346 20.19 5.48 2.04
CA LEU A 346 19.73 6.14 0.84
C LEU A 346 20.83 7.06 0.27
N GLY A 347 20.99 7.06 -1.05
CA GLY A 347 21.89 7.96 -1.77
C GLY A 347 21.32 9.37 -1.95
N PRO A 348 22.04 10.26 -2.67
CA PRO A 348 21.55 11.60 -2.97
C PRO A 348 20.30 11.57 -3.83
N GLU A 349 19.60 12.71 -3.88
CA GLU A 349 18.51 12.93 -4.83
C GLU A 349 19.01 12.77 -6.27
N LEU A 350 18.30 11.97 -7.06
CA LEU A 350 18.58 11.79 -8.48
C LEU A 350 17.73 12.72 -9.33
N ARG A 351 18.09 12.83 -10.61
CA ARG A 351 17.35 13.65 -11.58
C ARG A 351 15.87 13.25 -11.60
N GLU A 352 15.00 14.26 -11.51
CA GLU A 352 13.56 14.11 -11.63
C GLU A 352 13.18 13.37 -12.93
N VAL A 353 12.17 12.50 -12.83
CA VAL A 353 11.63 11.77 -13.97
C VAL A 353 10.59 12.63 -14.68
N THR A 354 10.76 12.74 -15.99
CA THR A 354 10.03 13.58 -16.93
C THR A 354 9.66 12.74 -18.15
N LEU A 355 8.84 13.29 -19.05
CA LEU A 355 8.52 12.62 -20.32
C LEU A 355 9.75 12.34 -21.20
N ILE A 356 10.86 13.06 -20.97
CA ILE A 356 12.10 12.94 -21.76
C ILE A 356 12.94 11.75 -21.31
N ASN A 357 12.93 11.43 -20.01
CA ASN A 357 13.83 10.43 -19.42
C ASN A 357 13.13 9.25 -18.73
N LEU A 358 11.79 9.15 -18.74
CA LEU A 358 11.09 8.07 -18.01
C LEU A 358 11.39 6.66 -18.51
N TYR A 359 11.82 6.51 -19.76
CA TYR A 359 12.24 5.22 -20.34
C TYR A 359 13.75 4.99 -20.27
N LEU A 360 14.51 5.93 -19.71
CA LEU A 360 15.95 5.77 -19.52
C LEU A 360 16.21 5.06 -18.19
N PRO A 361 17.17 4.12 -18.12
CA PRO A 361 17.57 3.53 -16.86
C PRO A 361 18.02 4.59 -15.86
N LEU A 362 17.59 4.44 -14.60
CA LEU A 362 18.13 5.20 -13.48
C LEU A 362 19.58 4.78 -13.18
N PRO A 363 20.41 5.73 -12.70
CA PRO A 363 21.83 5.49 -12.44
C PRO A 363 22.13 4.63 -11.19
#